data_AF-A0A383CQ23-F1
#
_entry.id   AF-A0A383CQ23-F1
#
_cell.length_a   1.000
_cell.length_b   1.000
_cell.length_c   1.000
_cell.angle_alpha   90.00
_cell.angle_beta   90.00
_cell.angle_gamma   90.00
#
_symmetry.space_group_name_H-M   'P 1'
#
loop_
_entity.id
_entity.type
_entity.pdbx_description
1 polymer ?
#
loop_
_entity_poly.entity_id
_entity_poly.type
_entity_poly.pdbx_seq_one_letter_code
_entity_poly.pdbx_strand_id
1 'polypeptide(L)' 'SLIADCMIPAGVYFGTTSGSLWMSDNEGNSWRQIAVHLPRILGVATGKLLK' A
#
# COMPACT_ATOMS: atom_id res chain seq x y z
N SER A 1 6.79 -5.78 -2.33
CA SER A 1 7.39 -4.44 -2.24
C SER A 1 6.68 -3.64 -1.15
N LEU A 2 7.38 -2.77 -0.42
CA LEU A 2 6.83 -1.90 0.63
C LEU A 2 7.18 -0.44 0.33
N ILE A 3 6.23 0.48 0.51
CA ILE A 3 6.40 1.91 0.31
C ILE A 3 5.52 2.72 1.27
N ALA A 4 5.95 3.93 1.62
CA ALA A 4 5.15 4.91 2.36
C ALA A 4 4.83 6.12 1.48
N ASP A 5 3.71 6.80 1.75
CA ASP A 5 3.39 8.10 1.18
C ASP A 5 3.95 9.26 2.02
N CYS A 6 3.62 10.49 1.65
CA CYS A 6 4.03 11.71 2.35
C CYS A 6 2.89 12.38 3.15
N MET A 7 1.84 11.63 3.49
CA MET A 7 0.73 12.13 4.30
C MET A 7 1.08 12.12 5.79
N ILE A 8 0.24 12.77 6.61
CA ILE A 8 0.39 12.80 8.08
C ILE A 8 -0.98 12.46 8.69
N PRO A 9 -1.14 11.31 9.35
CA PRO A 9 -0.17 10.21 9.48
C PRO A 9 0.20 9.58 8.12
N ALA A 10 1.40 9.01 8.04
CA ALA A 10 1.88 8.40 6.80
C ALA A 10 1.11 7.10 6.47
N GLY A 11 0.67 7.00 5.22
CA GLY A 11 0.14 5.76 4.67
C GLY A 11 1.28 4.81 4.30
N VAL A 12 1.19 3.54 4.72
CA VAL A 12 2.14 2.48 4.38
C VAL A 12 1.44 1.39 3.58
N TYR A 13 2.07 0.96 2.49
CA TYR A 13 1.49 0.06 1.51
C TYR A 13 2.47 -1.07 1.19
N PHE A 14 1.97 -2.29 1.07
CA PHE A 14 2.77 -3.38 0.50
C PHE A 14 1.94 -4.34 -0.33
N GLY A 15 2.57 -4.83 -1.40
CA GLY A 15 2.04 -5.89 -2.25
C GLY A 15 2.75 -7.21 -2.02
N THR A 16 1.99 -8.30 -1.96
CA THR A 16 2.51 -9.67 -1.86
C THR A 16 2.60 -10.34 -3.23
N THR A 17 3.46 -11.36 -3.33
CA THR A 17 3.55 -12.19 -4.56
C THR A 17 2.31 -13.06 -4.79
N SER A 18 1.46 -13.25 -3.76
CA SER A 18 0.17 -13.94 -3.84
C SER A 18 -0.98 -13.08 -4.40
N GLY A 19 -0.72 -11.82 -4.76
CA GLY A 19 -1.74 -10.96 -5.37
C GLY A 19 -2.62 -10.20 -4.37
N SER A 20 -2.10 -9.90 -3.18
CA SER A 20 -2.80 -9.12 -2.16
C SER A 20 -2.10 -7.79 -1.93
N LEU A 21 -2.86 -6.70 -1.92
CA LEU A 21 -2.42 -5.35 -1.57
C LEU A 21 -2.95 -4.98 -0.19
N TRP A 22 -2.03 -4.59 0.69
CA TRP A 22 -2.31 -4.21 2.07
C TRP A 22 -1.92 -2.77 2.32
N MET A 23 -2.59 -2.17 3.30
CA MET A 23 -2.48 -0.76 3.60
C MET A 23 -2.64 -0.50 5.10
N SER A 24 -1.86 0.44 5.60
CA SER A 24 -1.99 1.06 6.92
C SER A 24 -2.09 2.58 6.73
N ASP A 25 -3.05 3.24 7.39
CA ASP A 25 -3.23 4.70 7.43
C ASP A 25 -2.79 5.27 8.79
N ASN A 26 -2.05 4.49 9.56
CA ASN A 26 -1.61 4.84 10.90
C ASN A 26 -0.16 4.38 11.13
N GLU A 27 0.71 4.65 10.15
CA GLU A 27 2.16 4.44 10.26
C GLU A 27 2.56 2.98 10.53
N GLY A 28 1.74 2.02 10.11
CA GLY A 28 1.97 0.58 10.27
C GLY A 28 1.38 -0.04 11.53
N ASN A 29 0.63 0.72 12.36
CA ASN A 29 0.04 0.20 13.60
C ASN A 29 -1.08 -0.82 13.36
N SER A 30 -1.90 -0.64 12.32
CA SER A 30 -2.88 -1.63 11.89
C SER A 30 -3.00 -1.69 10.37
N TRP A 31 -3.48 -2.84 9.87
CA TRP A 31 -3.44 -3.17 8.44
C TRP A 31 -4.79 -3.68 7.97
N ARG A 32 -5.15 -3.31 6.73
CA ARG A 32 -6.29 -3.88 6.01
C ARG A 32 -5.90 -4.26 4.58
N GLN A 33 -6.56 -5.29 4.03
CA GLN A 33 -6.50 -5.56 2.60
C GLN A 33 -7.31 -4.53 1.85
N ILE A 34 -6.72 -3.95 0.80
CA ILE A 34 -7.39 -2.97 -0.07
C ILE A 34 -7.58 -3.47 -1.50
N ALA A 35 -6.88 -4.55 -1.90
CA ALA A 35 -7.17 -5.32 -3.11
C ALA A 35 -6.69 -6.77 -2.97
N VAL A 36 -7.37 -7.70 -3.62
CA VAL A 36 -7.06 -9.14 -3.65
C VAL A 36 -7.27 -9.71 -5.06
N HIS A 37 -6.78 -10.93 -5.29
CA HIS A 37 -6.88 -11.63 -6.58
C HIS A 37 -6.17 -10.91 -7.74
N LEU A 38 -5.18 -10.09 -7.42
CA LEU A 38 -4.29 -9.53 -8.44
C LEU A 38 -3.30 -10.59 -8.92
N PRO A 39 -2.69 -10.41 -10.10
CA PRO A 39 -1.46 -11.12 -10.44
C PRO A 39 -0.35 -10.84 -9.40
N ARG A 40 0.76 -11.56 -9.52
CA ARG A 40 1.95 -11.33 -8.68
C ARG A 40 2.34 -9.85 -8.68
N ILE A 41 2.31 -9.22 -7.51
CA ILE A 41 2.69 -7.81 -7.37
C ILE A 41 4.21 -7.71 -7.27
N LEU A 42 4.82 -7.06 -8.26
CA LEU A 42 6.27 -6.83 -8.31
C LEU A 42 6.69 -5.50 -7.68
N GLY A 43 5.82 -4.49 -7.76
CA GLY A 43 6.08 -3.13 -7.28
C GLY A 43 4.80 -2.44 -6.83
N VAL A 44 4.95 -1.50 -5.90
CA VAL A 44 3.89 -0.59 -5.46
C VAL A 44 4.51 0.81 -5.45
N ALA A 45 3.78 1.79 -5.96
CA ALA A 45 4.19 3.19 -5.97
C ALA A 45 3.04 4.06 -5.45
N THR A 46 3.38 5.12 -4.74
CA THR A 46 2.45 6.14 -4.27
C THR A 46 2.56 7.37 -5.16
N GLY A 47 1.45 8.08 -5.36
CA GLY A 47 1.40 9.27 -6.17
C GLY A 47 0.30 10.20 -5.70
N LYS A 48 0.58 11.50 -5.68
CA LYS A 48 -0.42 12.53 -5.37
C LYS A 48 -0.95 13.08 -6.67
N LEU A 49 -2.27 12.97 -6.88
CA LEU A 49 -2.91 13.67 -7.97
C LEU A 49 -3.10 15.13 -7.56
N LEU A 50 -2.38 16.04 -8.24
CA LEU A 50 -2.67 17.46 -8.17
C LEU A 50 -3.87 17.73 -9.09
N LYS A 51 -4.93 18.34 -8.55
CA LYS A 51 -6.01 18.88 -9.38
C LYS A 51 -5.54 20.12 -10.11
#